data_AF-A0A9X3HWM6-F1
#
_entry.id   AF-A0A9X3HWM6-F1
#
_cell.length_a   1.000
_cell.length_b   1.000
_cell.length_c   1.000
_cell.angle_alpha   90.00
_cell.angle_beta   90.00
_cell.angle_gamma   90.00
#
_symmetry.space_group_name_H-M   'P 1'
#
loop_
_entity.id
_entity.type
_entity.pdbx_description
1 polymer ?
#
loop_
_entity_poly.entity_id
_entity_poly.type
_entity_poly.pdbx_seq_one_letter_code
_entity_poly.pdbx_strand_id
1 'polypeptide(L)'
;MTAKHNASQFVSIVSIVSVILVLGLAIYLGNLVKSVDTIEEKLSHQAQQIERAAIAPTSQNTTGHGTKGAYVPVYSHIYTDGGKAVLLESTLVIRNTDPDNTINIHSIDYYDTSGKRVRQFISEGYELNAMSSAEYLVEKREVSGGAGANFYIQWSNPNSASAPIFEAVMIGAGEGNNISFTSRGVN
;
A
#
# COMPACT_ATOMS: atom_id res chain seq x y z
N MET A 1 -59.92 -13.11 -35.91
CA MET A 1 -59.54 -12.00 -35.00
C MET A 1 -58.68 -12.44 -33.81
N THR A 2 -58.67 -13.71 -33.43
CA THR A 2 -57.95 -14.28 -32.27
C THR A 2 -56.42 -14.37 -32.42
N ALA A 3 -55.89 -14.68 -33.62
CA ALA A 3 -54.45 -14.85 -33.82
C ALA A 3 -53.62 -13.55 -33.63
N LYS A 4 -54.17 -12.40 -34.04
CA LYS A 4 -53.49 -11.10 -33.94
C LYS A 4 -53.43 -10.59 -32.48
N HIS A 5 -54.44 -10.93 -31.67
CA HIS A 5 -54.49 -10.60 -30.25
C HIS A 5 -53.43 -11.35 -29.44
N ASN A 6 -53.27 -12.66 -29.70
CA ASN A 6 -52.26 -13.49 -29.03
C ASN A 6 -50.83 -13.06 -29.37
N ALA A 7 -50.59 -12.64 -30.62
CA ALA A 7 -49.28 -12.13 -31.05
C ALA A 7 -48.92 -10.81 -30.33
N SER A 8 -49.87 -9.88 -30.18
CA SER A 8 -49.62 -8.63 -29.43
C SER A 8 -49.38 -8.86 -27.94
N GLN A 9 -50.09 -9.80 -27.31
CA GLN A 9 -49.84 -10.16 -25.91
C GLN A 9 -48.44 -10.77 -25.72
N PHE A 10 -48.01 -11.64 -26.63
CA PHE A 10 -46.69 -12.25 -26.57
C PHE A 10 -45.56 -11.21 -26.65
N VAL A 11 -45.66 -10.26 -27.59
CA VAL A 11 -44.68 -9.17 -27.73
C VAL A 11 -44.62 -8.29 -26.48
N SER A 12 -45.77 -7.98 -25.86
CA SER A 12 -45.82 -7.23 -24.61
C SER A 12 -45.17 -7.99 -23.45
N ILE A 13 -45.40 -9.30 -23.32
CA ILE A 13 -44.78 -10.12 -22.28
C ILE A 13 -43.26 -10.17 -22.45
N VAL A 14 -42.77 -10.42 -23.67
CA VAL A 14 -41.32 -10.44 -23.95
C VAL A 14 -40.69 -9.07 -23.65
N SER A 15 -41.38 -7.98 -23.97
CA SER A 15 -40.92 -6.62 -23.66
C SER A 15 -40.84 -6.37 -22.15
N ILE A 16 -41.85 -6.77 -21.39
CA ILE A 16 -41.86 -6.63 -19.92
C ILE A 16 -40.74 -7.45 -19.28
N VAL A 17 -40.56 -8.70 -19.71
CA VAL A 17 -39.47 -9.57 -19.21
C VAL A 17 -38.10 -8.97 -19.54
N SER A 18 -37.94 -8.41 -20.74
CA SER A 18 -36.69 -7.75 -21.15
C SER A 18 -36.38 -6.53 -20.29
N VAL A 19 -37.39 -5.70 -19.99
CA VAL A 19 -37.22 -4.52 -19.11
C VAL A 19 -36.84 -4.95 -17.70
N ILE A 20 -37.48 -6.00 -17.15
CA ILE A 20 -37.14 -6.53 -15.82
C ILE A 20 -35.70 -7.07 -15.80
N LEU A 21 -35.27 -7.79 -16.84
CA LEU A 21 -33.90 -8.29 -16.96
C LEU A 21 -32.88 -7.14 -17.02
N VAL A 22 -33.15 -6.10 -17.79
CA VAL A 22 -32.27 -4.92 -17.90
C VAL A 22 -32.20 -4.18 -16.56
N LEU A 23 -33.32 -3.98 -15.88
CA LEU A 23 -33.36 -3.34 -14.55
C LEU A 23 -32.64 -4.19 -13.50
N GLY A 24 -32.86 -5.52 -13.51
CA GLY A 24 -32.16 -6.45 -12.64
C GLY A 24 -30.66 -6.44 -12.85
N LEU A 25 -30.20 -6.42 -14.11
CA LEU A 25 -28.79 -6.32 -14.47
C LEU A 25 -28.20 -4.98 -14.02
N ALA A 26 -28.90 -3.86 -14.21
CA ALA A 26 -28.43 -2.55 -13.79
C ALA A 26 -28.27 -2.45 -12.26
N ILE A 27 -29.23 -3.00 -11.49
CA ILE A 27 -29.15 -3.06 -10.02
C ILE A 27 -27.98 -3.96 -9.59
N TYR A 28 -27.82 -5.12 -10.22
CA TYR A 28 -26.72 -6.04 -9.91
C TYR A 28 -25.35 -5.39 -10.16
N LEU A 29 -25.17 -4.76 -11.32
CA LEU A 29 -23.93 -4.05 -11.66
C LEU A 29 -23.67 -2.88 -10.71
N GLY A 30 -24.70 -2.10 -10.37
CA GLY A 30 -24.56 -0.98 -9.42
C GLY A 30 -24.13 -1.43 -8.02
N ASN A 31 -24.64 -2.57 -7.55
CA ASN A 31 -24.20 -3.15 -6.28
C ASN A 31 -22.77 -3.68 -6.34
N LEU A 32 -22.37 -4.29 -7.46
CA LEU A 32 -21.01 -4.80 -7.67
C LEU A 32 -19.97 -3.67 -7.63
N VAL A 33 -20.23 -2.56 -8.34
CA VAL A 33 -19.36 -1.37 -8.33
C VAL A 33 -19.17 -0.83 -6.91
N LYS A 34 -20.27 -0.64 -6.16
CA LYS A 34 -20.19 -0.15 -4.77
C LYS A 34 -19.38 -1.06 -3.85
N SER A 35 -19.46 -2.37 -4.05
CA SER A 35 -18.69 -3.33 -3.25
C SER A 35 -17.19 -3.23 -3.51
N VAL A 36 -16.76 -2.90 -4.73
CA VAL A 36 -15.35 -2.69 -5.07
C VAL A 36 -14.84 -1.42 -4.40
N ASP A 37 -15.56 -0.29 -4.56
CA ASP A 37 -15.18 0.98 -3.92
C ASP A 37 -15.01 0.84 -2.39
N THR A 38 -15.93 0.08 -1.76
CA THR A 38 -15.88 -0.18 -0.31
C THR A 38 -14.67 -1.04 0.09
N ILE A 39 -14.22 -1.96 -0.76
CA ILE A 39 -13.05 -2.79 -0.49
C ILE A 39 -11.77 -1.96 -0.63
N GLU A 40 -11.66 -1.14 -1.67
CA GLU A 40 -10.51 -0.25 -1.88
C GLU A 40 -10.36 0.76 -0.73
N GLU A 41 -11.46 1.35 -0.28
CA GLU A 41 -11.47 2.27 0.87
C GLU A 41 -11.00 1.56 2.15
N LYS A 42 -11.51 0.36 2.44
CA LYS A 42 -11.09 -0.44 3.61
C LYS A 42 -9.60 -0.78 3.56
N LEU A 43 -9.10 -1.21 2.41
CA LEU A 43 -7.68 -1.54 2.24
C LEU A 43 -6.78 -0.31 2.41
N SER A 44 -7.22 0.85 1.91
CA SER A 44 -6.49 2.13 2.03
C SER A 44 -6.27 2.54 3.50
N HIS A 45 -7.24 2.26 4.38
CA HIS A 45 -7.17 2.64 5.79
C HIS A 45 -6.56 1.57 6.70
N GLN A 46 -6.66 0.29 6.34
CA GLN A 46 -6.27 -0.83 7.20
C GLN A 46 -4.74 -0.93 7.43
N ALA A 47 -3.95 -0.65 6.40
CA ALA A 47 -2.48 -0.65 6.42
C ALA A 47 -1.86 0.18 7.57
N GLN A 48 -2.41 1.38 7.78
CA GLN A 48 -1.88 2.38 8.71
C GLN A 48 -2.46 2.27 10.13
N GLN A 49 -3.55 1.51 10.32
CA GLN A 49 -4.31 1.47 11.58
C GLN A 49 -3.98 0.27 12.48
N ILE A 50 -3.00 -0.56 12.15
CA ILE A 50 -2.57 -1.66 13.04
C ILE A 50 -2.05 -1.05 14.34
N GLU A 51 -2.78 -1.27 15.44
CA GLU A 51 -2.35 -0.89 16.79
C GLU A 51 -1.07 -1.66 17.14
N ARG A 52 0.00 -0.94 17.42
CA ARG A 52 1.32 -1.50 17.70
C ARG A 52 1.69 -1.18 19.13
N ALA A 53 2.25 -2.16 19.84
CA ALA A 53 2.73 -1.94 21.20
C ALA A 53 3.87 -0.92 21.15
N ALA A 54 3.79 0.11 22.00
CA ALA A 54 4.90 1.04 22.19
C ALA A 54 6.14 0.28 22.68
N ILE A 55 7.33 0.73 22.29
CA ILE A 55 8.57 0.16 22.82
C ILE A 55 8.57 0.32 24.34
N ALA A 56 8.64 -0.80 25.07
CA ALA A 56 8.72 -0.73 26.52
C ALA A 56 9.96 0.09 26.95
N PRO A 57 9.85 0.97 27.96
CA PRO A 57 11.00 1.71 28.49
C PRO A 57 12.00 0.69 29.05
N THR A 58 13.01 0.37 28.25
CA THR A 58 14.03 -0.61 28.64
C THR A 58 15.02 0.11 29.54
N SER A 59 15.13 -0.37 30.79
CA SER A 59 16.16 0.07 31.73
C SER A 59 17.53 -0.05 31.06
N GLN A 60 18.30 1.03 31.09
CA GLN A 60 19.67 1.14 30.59
C GLN A 60 20.48 -0.09 31.04
N ASN A 61 20.72 -1.04 30.12
CA ASN A 61 21.84 -2.00 30.06
C ASN A 61 21.44 -3.25 29.26
N THR A 62 21.51 -3.19 27.93
CA THR A 62 21.64 -4.39 27.08
C THR A 62 22.86 -4.21 26.19
N THR A 63 23.94 -4.82 26.62
CA THR A 63 25.19 -4.95 25.87
C THR A 63 24.96 -5.79 24.62
N GLY A 64 24.93 -5.15 23.43
CA GLY A 64 25.25 -5.83 22.17
C GLY A 64 24.49 -5.43 20.90
N HIS A 65 23.25 -4.94 20.98
CA HIS A 65 22.43 -4.71 19.78
C HIS A 65 21.94 -3.25 19.68
N GLY A 66 22.89 -2.33 19.49
CA GLY A 66 22.60 -0.92 19.29
C GLY A 66 21.64 -0.67 18.12
N THR A 67 21.03 0.51 18.11
CA THR A 67 20.17 0.97 16.99
C THR A 67 20.95 0.91 15.67
N LYS A 68 20.32 0.33 14.66
CA LYS A 68 20.80 0.22 13.29
C LYS A 68 19.98 1.11 12.36
N GLY A 69 20.57 1.47 11.22
CA GLY A 69 19.90 2.18 10.14
C GLY A 69 19.68 1.27 8.94
N ALA A 70 18.56 1.42 8.25
CA ALA A 70 18.30 0.79 6.97
C ALA A 70 17.89 1.86 5.95
N TYR A 71 18.55 1.87 4.79
CA TYR A 71 18.23 2.77 3.68
C TYR A 71 17.48 2.01 2.60
N VAL A 72 16.29 2.48 2.22
CA VAL A 72 15.47 1.87 1.15
C VAL A 72 15.24 2.91 0.05
N PRO A 73 15.82 2.75 -1.15
CA PRO A 73 15.61 3.70 -2.24
C PRO A 73 14.19 3.59 -2.79
N VAL A 74 13.54 4.73 -3.02
CA VAL A 74 12.23 4.81 -3.67
C VAL A 74 12.21 5.96 -4.66
N TYR A 75 11.16 6.06 -5.48
CA TYR A 75 11.11 7.04 -6.56
C TYR A 75 9.72 7.65 -6.58
N SER A 76 9.62 8.98 -6.50
CA SER A 76 8.33 9.65 -6.77
C SER A 76 8.02 9.67 -8.26
N HIS A 77 9.07 9.63 -9.09
CA HIS A 77 8.98 9.46 -10.53
C HIS A 77 10.28 8.89 -11.11
N ILE A 78 10.15 8.31 -12.29
CA ILE A 78 11.25 7.96 -13.18
C ILE A 78 10.98 8.53 -14.57
N TYR A 79 11.86 8.29 -15.54
CA TYR A 79 11.75 8.90 -16.87
C TYR A 79 11.65 7.86 -17.99
N THR A 80 10.82 8.15 -18.99
CA THR A 80 10.69 7.40 -20.25
C THR A 80 10.69 8.36 -21.43
N ASP A 81 10.67 7.85 -22.67
CA ASP A 81 10.41 8.62 -23.89
C ASP A 81 11.21 9.92 -24.01
N GLY A 82 12.51 9.88 -23.67
CA GLY A 82 13.39 11.05 -23.78
C GLY A 82 13.24 12.07 -22.64
N GLY A 83 12.88 11.63 -21.43
CA GLY A 83 12.85 12.48 -20.23
C GLY A 83 11.45 12.85 -19.74
N LYS A 84 10.41 12.21 -20.28
CA LYS A 84 9.04 12.34 -19.78
C LYS A 84 8.92 11.63 -18.44
N ALA A 85 8.49 12.36 -17.41
CA ALA A 85 8.30 11.79 -16.08
C ALA A 85 7.11 10.82 -16.04
N VAL A 86 7.32 9.68 -15.39
CA VAL A 86 6.30 8.70 -15.00
C VAL A 86 6.19 8.77 -13.49
N LEU A 87 5.08 9.29 -12.99
CA LEU A 87 4.81 9.38 -11.55
C LEU A 87 4.54 8.00 -10.96
N LEU A 88 5.07 7.77 -9.76
CA LEU A 88 5.04 6.50 -9.06
C LEU A 88 4.45 6.69 -7.67
N GLU A 89 3.63 5.74 -7.26
CA GLU A 89 3.29 5.50 -5.87
C GLU A 89 4.32 4.53 -5.27
N SER A 90 4.75 4.76 -4.03
CA SER A 90 5.76 3.94 -3.36
C SER A 90 5.24 3.39 -2.04
N THR A 91 5.25 2.07 -1.89
CA THR A 91 4.89 1.39 -0.65
C THR A 91 6.14 0.77 -0.03
N LEU A 92 6.59 1.31 1.09
CA LEU A 92 7.58 0.65 1.95
C LEU A 92 6.90 -0.50 2.70
N VAL A 93 7.53 -1.66 2.74
CA VAL A 93 7.12 -2.83 3.52
C VAL A 93 8.29 -3.27 4.41
N ILE A 94 8.03 -3.32 5.71
CA ILE A 94 8.94 -3.81 6.74
C ILE A 94 8.43 -5.17 7.20
N ARG A 95 9.28 -6.19 7.21
CA ARG A 95 8.90 -7.56 7.62
C ARG A 95 9.83 -8.05 8.72
N ASN A 96 9.25 -8.38 9.87
CA ASN A 96 9.93 -9.23 10.83
C ASN A 96 9.85 -10.67 10.33
N THR A 97 11.00 -11.25 9.98
CA THR A 97 11.07 -12.62 9.46
C THR A 97 11.30 -13.64 10.56
N ASP A 98 11.42 -13.21 11.81
CA ASP A 98 11.62 -14.10 12.94
C ASP A 98 10.29 -14.73 13.38
N PRO A 99 10.26 -16.05 13.62
CA PRO A 99 9.05 -16.75 14.04
C PRO A 99 8.64 -16.47 15.49
N ASP A 100 9.60 -16.09 16.35
CA ASP A 100 9.40 -16.10 17.80
C ASP A 100 9.67 -14.74 18.46
N ASN A 101 10.59 -13.95 17.88
CA ASN A 101 11.11 -12.74 18.50
C ASN A 101 10.62 -11.46 17.83
N THR A 102 10.38 -10.44 18.64
CA THR A 102 10.04 -9.09 18.17
C THR A 102 11.29 -8.30 17.78
N ILE A 103 11.10 -7.31 16.92
CA ILE A 103 12.09 -6.26 16.64
C ILE A 103 11.49 -4.88 16.96
N ASN A 104 12.33 -3.87 17.16
CA ASN A 104 11.84 -2.52 17.45
C ASN A 104 12.07 -1.61 16.24
N ILE A 105 11.04 -0.86 15.87
CA ILE A 105 11.13 0.20 14.85
C ILE A 105 11.05 1.55 15.59
N HIS A 106 12.09 2.36 15.49
CA HIS A 106 12.22 3.62 16.23
C HIS A 106 11.74 4.82 15.41
N SER A 107 12.16 4.91 14.15
CA SER A 107 11.75 5.97 13.24
C SER A 107 11.67 5.47 11.80
N ILE A 108 10.83 6.14 11.01
CA ILE A 108 10.73 5.98 9.56
C ILE A 108 10.63 7.36 8.97
N ASP A 109 11.70 7.77 8.31
CA ASP A 109 11.85 9.09 7.73
C ASP A 109 11.90 8.97 6.19
N TYR A 110 11.20 9.85 5.50
CA TYR A 110 11.18 9.96 4.04
C TYR A 110 11.98 11.18 3.61
N TYR A 111 12.97 10.96 2.74
CA TYR A 111 13.88 11.97 2.24
C TYR A 111 13.71 12.20 0.76
N ASP A 112 13.91 13.45 0.34
CA ASP A 112 14.01 13.81 -1.07
C ASP A 112 15.40 13.57 -1.66
N THR A 113 15.49 13.78 -2.97
CA THR A 113 16.70 13.63 -3.78
C THR A 113 17.87 14.50 -3.29
N SER A 114 17.59 15.60 -2.58
CA SER A 114 18.62 16.47 -2.01
C SER A 114 19.09 16.04 -0.62
N GLY A 115 18.48 15.00 -0.04
CA GLY A 115 18.74 14.55 1.32
C GLY A 115 17.99 15.34 2.38
N LYS A 116 16.98 16.13 2.01
CA LYS A 116 16.11 16.81 2.99
C LYS A 116 14.99 15.86 3.42
N ARG A 117 14.73 15.80 4.72
CA ARG A 117 13.58 15.05 5.27
C ARG A 117 12.29 15.75 4.88
N VAL A 118 11.46 15.07 4.10
CA VAL A 118 10.15 15.52 3.60
C VAL A 118 9.06 15.19 4.60
N ARG A 119 9.08 13.96 5.14
CA ARG A 119 8.07 13.46 6.07
C ARG A 119 8.70 12.52 7.10
N GLN A 120 8.18 12.56 8.32
CA GLN A 120 8.43 11.55 9.32
C GLN A 120 7.11 10.78 9.52
N PHE A 121 7.12 9.48 9.26
CA PHE A 121 5.91 8.64 9.33
C PHE A 121 5.56 8.22 10.74
N ILE A 122 6.58 7.95 11.56
CA ILE A 122 6.42 7.65 12.98
C ILE A 122 7.46 8.44 13.78
N SER A 123 7.00 9.04 14.87
CA SER A 123 7.85 9.73 15.86
C SER A 123 7.99 8.95 17.16
N GLU A 124 7.06 8.06 17.44
CA GLU A 124 7.08 7.15 18.58
C GLU A 124 7.32 5.74 18.05
N GLY A 125 8.39 5.11 18.53
CA GLY A 125 8.76 3.78 18.11
C GLY A 125 7.81 2.71 18.66
N TYR A 126 7.75 1.59 17.96
CA TYR A 126 6.91 0.46 18.33
C TYR A 126 7.63 -0.89 18.17
N GLU A 127 7.07 -1.91 18.79
CA GLU A 127 7.47 -3.30 18.59
C GLU A 127 6.77 -3.91 17.36
N LEU A 128 7.55 -4.48 16.45
CA LEU A 128 7.06 -5.28 15.35
C LEU A 128 7.11 -6.75 15.77
N ASN A 129 5.91 -7.31 16.00
CA ASN A 129 5.72 -8.70 16.45
C ASN A 129 6.41 -9.71 15.52
N ALA A 130 6.69 -10.90 16.06
CA ALA A 130 7.16 -12.04 15.29
C ALA A 130 6.25 -12.29 14.08
N MET A 131 6.86 -12.58 12.92
CA MET A 131 6.19 -12.77 11.62
C MET A 131 5.29 -11.61 11.15
N SER A 132 5.31 -10.47 11.83
CA SER A 132 4.45 -9.32 11.49
C SER A 132 5.12 -8.41 10.46
N SER A 133 4.30 -7.62 9.79
CA SER A 133 4.74 -6.63 8.80
C SER A 133 4.16 -5.24 9.08
N ALA A 134 4.81 -4.22 8.54
CA ALA A 134 4.34 -2.84 8.53
C ALA A 134 4.45 -2.30 7.12
N GLU A 135 3.55 -1.42 6.72
CA GLU A 135 3.61 -0.77 5.43
C GLU A 135 3.34 0.73 5.51
N TYR A 136 4.01 1.48 4.64
CA TYR A 136 3.97 2.93 4.60
C TYR A 136 3.90 3.42 3.16
N LEU A 137 2.86 4.18 2.85
CA LEU A 137 2.56 4.66 1.51
C LEU A 137 3.05 6.09 1.31
N VAL A 138 3.79 6.33 0.24
CA VAL A 138 3.97 7.65 -0.37
C VAL A 138 3.15 7.65 -1.65
N GLU A 139 2.05 8.39 -1.64
CA GLU A 139 1.10 8.38 -2.74
C GLU A 139 1.67 9.03 -4.00
N LYS A 140 1.15 8.64 -5.16
CA LYS A 140 1.58 9.17 -6.47
C LYS A 140 1.59 10.70 -6.57
N ARG A 141 0.71 11.38 -5.82
CA ARG A 141 0.60 12.86 -5.80
C ARG A 141 1.73 13.55 -5.04
N GLU A 142 2.46 12.83 -4.19
CA GLU A 142 3.56 13.37 -3.39
C GLU A 142 4.87 13.34 -4.19
N VAL A 143 5.04 14.33 -5.05
CA VAL A 143 6.20 14.40 -5.98
C VAL A 143 7.49 14.91 -5.34
N SER A 144 7.41 15.46 -4.12
CA SER A 144 8.49 16.14 -3.39
C SER A 144 9.76 15.29 -3.21
N GLY A 145 9.66 13.96 -3.18
CA GLY A 145 10.84 13.10 -3.04
C GLY A 145 11.80 13.11 -4.23
N GLY A 146 11.27 13.31 -5.43
CA GLY A 146 12.02 13.21 -6.69
C GLY A 146 12.48 11.80 -7.06
N ALA A 147 13.43 11.72 -8.01
CA ALA A 147 13.98 10.48 -8.55
C ALA A 147 15.11 9.86 -7.71
N GLY A 148 15.53 10.50 -6.61
CA GLY A 148 16.49 9.98 -5.63
C GLY A 148 15.91 9.87 -4.23
N ALA A 149 14.59 9.71 -4.12
CA ALA A 149 13.92 9.63 -2.83
C ALA A 149 14.32 8.36 -2.07
N ASN A 150 14.13 8.36 -0.75
CA ASN A 150 14.41 7.19 0.07
C ASN A 150 13.64 7.20 1.38
N PHE A 151 13.49 6.00 1.94
CA PHE A 151 13.18 5.82 3.34
C PHE A 151 14.45 5.52 4.12
N TYR A 152 14.56 6.11 5.30
CA TYR A 152 15.54 5.73 6.31
C TYR A 152 14.81 5.21 7.54
N ILE A 153 15.12 3.99 7.94
CA ILE A 153 14.49 3.30 9.06
C ILE A 153 15.51 3.12 10.17
N GLN A 154 15.21 3.64 11.35
CA GLN A 154 15.95 3.29 12.56
C GLN A 154 15.27 2.12 13.26
N TRP A 155 16.02 1.06 13.52
CA TRP A 155 15.49 -0.16 14.13
C TRP A 155 16.50 -0.79 15.09
N SER A 156 16.04 -1.62 16.01
CA SER A 156 16.93 -2.40 16.87
C SER A 156 16.44 -3.82 17.05
N ASN A 157 17.37 -4.70 17.40
CA ASN A 157 17.13 -6.11 17.59
C ASN A 157 17.49 -6.54 19.01
N PRO A 158 16.66 -6.19 20.02
CA PRO A 158 17.00 -6.45 21.42
C PRO A 158 17.09 -7.94 21.73
N ASN A 159 16.35 -8.78 20.99
CA ASN A 159 16.18 -10.20 21.27
C ASN A 159 16.98 -11.12 20.33
N SER A 160 17.96 -10.57 19.58
CA SER A 160 18.76 -11.33 18.60
C SER A 160 17.91 -12.10 17.56
N ALA A 161 16.77 -11.53 17.18
CA ALA A 161 15.88 -12.02 16.13
C ALA A 161 16.59 -12.14 14.76
N SER A 162 15.96 -12.84 13.83
CA SER A 162 16.33 -12.87 12.42
C SER A 162 16.38 -11.46 11.81
N ALA A 163 17.25 -11.26 10.83
CA ALA A 163 17.39 -9.96 10.17
C ALA A 163 16.09 -9.60 9.43
N PRO A 164 15.49 -8.42 9.68
CA PRO A 164 14.29 -8.01 8.98
C PRO A 164 14.52 -7.76 7.50
N ILE A 165 13.44 -7.82 6.74
CA ILE A 165 13.41 -7.40 5.35
C ILE A 165 12.80 -6.00 5.26
N PHE A 166 13.53 -5.09 4.64
CA PHE A 166 13.02 -3.80 4.19
C PHE A 166 12.95 -3.81 2.66
N GLU A 167 11.77 -3.60 2.11
CA GLU A 167 11.52 -3.59 0.67
C GLU A 167 10.57 -2.45 0.34
N ALA A 168 10.70 -1.86 -0.84
CA ALA A 168 9.68 -1.00 -1.38
C ALA A 168 9.16 -1.53 -2.71
N VAL A 169 7.87 -1.28 -2.96
CA VAL A 169 7.20 -1.54 -4.23
C VAL A 169 6.79 -0.21 -4.82
N MET A 170 7.22 0.05 -6.05
CA MET A 170 6.85 1.24 -6.81
C MET A 170 5.88 0.84 -7.91
N ILE A 171 4.76 1.55 -8.02
CA ILE A 171 3.75 1.32 -9.06
C ILE A 171 3.50 2.63 -9.79
N GLY A 172 3.71 2.60 -11.11
CA GLY A 172 3.31 3.66 -12.03
C GLY A 172 2.16 3.16 -12.88
N ALA A 173 0.95 3.64 -12.59
CA ALA A 173 -0.24 3.38 -13.41
C ALA A 173 -0.64 4.65 -14.18
N GLY A 174 -0.86 4.54 -15.49
CA GLY A 174 -1.23 5.67 -16.36
C GLY A 174 -1.79 5.21 -17.70
N GLU A 175 -2.23 6.14 -18.54
CA GLU A 175 -2.80 5.81 -19.86
C GLU A 175 -1.74 5.21 -20.79
N GLY A 176 -1.77 3.88 -20.92
CA GLY A 176 -1.05 3.12 -21.94
C GLY A 176 0.12 2.27 -21.45
N ASN A 177 0.75 2.59 -20.30
CA ASN A 177 1.89 1.83 -19.77
C ASN A 177 1.81 1.74 -18.25
N ASN A 178 1.68 0.51 -17.73
CA ASN A 178 1.78 0.22 -16.31
C ASN A 178 3.16 -0.37 -16.03
N ILE A 179 3.87 0.20 -15.07
CA ILE A 179 5.15 -0.32 -14.60
C ILE A 179 5.09 -0.60 -13.11
N SER A 180 5.74 -1.68 -12.69
CA SER A 180 6.01 -1.92 -11.29
C SER A 180 7.39 -2.53 -11.12
N PHE A 181 8.03 -2.19 -10.02
CA PHE A 181 9.34 -2.73 -9.66
C PHE A 181 9.53 -2.60 -8.16
N THR A 182 10.48 -3.37 -7.63
CA THR A 182 10.83 -3.33 -6.22
C THR A 182 12.24 -2.83 -6.00
N SER A 183 12.51 -2.39 -4.78
CA SER A 183 13.85 -2.11 -4.29
C SER A 183 14.04 -2.74 -2.91
N ARG A 184 15.27 -3.11 -2.58
CA ARG A 184 15.62 -3.69 -1.28
C ARG A 184 16.44 -2.69 -0.47
N GLY A 185 16.20 -2.70 0.83
CA GLY A 185 16.98 -1.93 1.78
C GLY A 185 18.40 -2.44 1.93
N VAL A 186 19.32 -1.54 2.27
CA VAL A 186 20.68 -1.86 2.71
C VAL A 186 20.83 -1.48 4.18
N ASN A 187 21.46 -2.37 4.96
CA ASN A 187 21.68 -2.25 6.41
C ASN A 187 23.15 -2.05 6.73
#